data_AF-A0A9E0FQ89-F1
#
_entry.id   AF-A0A9E0FQ89-F1
#
_cell.length_a   1.000
_cell.length_b   1.000
_cell.length_c   1.000
_cell.angle_alpha   90.00
_cell.angle_beta   90.00
_cell.angle_gamma   90.00
#
_symmetry.space_group_name_H-M   'P 1'
#
loop_
_entity.id
_entity.type
_entity.pdbx_description
1 polymer ?
#
loop_
_entity_poly.entity_id
_entity_poly.type
_entity_poly.pdbx_seq_one_letter_code
_entity_poly.pdbx_strand_id
1 'polypeptide(L)'
;MSAWIEHILGEFPSDLARLWIVADPDDVLLDEQVLSALRSRGFEVLPFEDPIAFRADFEERYRQAWDRGEPGPAQALVLHLRAAEPDALPWDYLRQARTVHLSLANLFPRLSYGVVRQLAAEHRGSLFKAQAKHASQTLGETATKDFILTHIFRIGPHLISRTEDLWRELLRLHGQDAALPALLADHVAGILQALPRFKGLPIRGLLTSKGTMLRVVQDAW
;
A
#
# COMPACT_ATOMS: atom_id res chain seq x y z
N MET A 1 -13.73 11.66 -2.43
CA MET A 1 -13.13 10.33 -2.18
C MET A 1 -11.62 10.60 -1.96
N SER A 2 -10.78 9.64 -1.55
CA SER A 2 -9.34 9.98 -1.40
C SER A 2 -8.68 10.01 -2.78
N ALA A 3 -7.70 10.91 -3.02
CA ALA A 3 -6.97 10.97 -4.29
C ALA A 3 -6.33 9.63 -4.70
N TRP A 4 -5.99 8.79 -3.71
CA TRP A 4 -5.53 7.42 -3.91
C TRP A 4 -6.61 6.53 -4.54
N ILE A 5 -7.79 6.50 -3.93
CA ILE A 5 -8.92 5.70 -4.41
C ILE A 5 -9.39 6.24 -5.78
N GLU A 6 -9.48 7.56 -5.94
CA GLU A 6 -9.85 8.21 -7.20
C GLU A 6 -8.90 7.83 -8.34
N HIS A 7 -7.58 7.75 -8.07
CA HIS A 7 -6.60 7.32 -9.05
C HIS A 7 -6.81 5.86 -9.47
N ILE A 8 -6.99 4.94 -8.51
CA ILE A 8 -7.25 3.53 -8.80
C ILE A 8 -8.51 3.36 -9.65
N LEU A 9 -9.59 4.06 -9.28
CA LEU A 9 -10.88 3.96 -9.96
C LEU A 9 -10.88 4.59 -11.36
N GLY A 10 -9.94 5.50 -11.62
CA GLY A 10 -9.74 6.09 -12.96
C GLY A 10 -9.35 5.05 -14.01
N GLU A 11 -8.75 3.93 -13.60
CA GLU A 11 -8.39 2.81 -14.48
C GLU A 11 -9.60 1.95 -14.90
N PHE A 12 -10.77 2.14 -14.28
CA PHE A 12 -11.98 1.32 -14.49
C PHE A 12 -13.20 2.14 -14.98
N PRO A 13 -13.16 2.70 -16.19
CA PRO A 13 -14.34 3.24 -16.84
C PRO A 13 -15.34 2.13 -17.21
N SER A 14 -16.58 2.25 -16.75
CA SER A 14 -17.62 1.20 -16.83
C SER A 14 -18.10 0.86 -18.24
N ASP A 15 -17.82 1.70 -19.22
CA ASP A 15 -18.28 1.58 -20.61
C ASP A 15 -17.24 0.95 -21.56
N LEU A 16 -16.01 0.69 -21.10
CA LEU A 16 -14.93 0.23 -21.99
C LEU A 16 -14.83 -1.29 -22.19
N ALA A 17 -15.21 -2.09 -21.19
CA ALA A 17 -15.15 -3.54 -21.27
C ALA A 17 -16.04 -4.20 -20.21
N ARG A 18 -16.54 -5.41 -20.51
CA ARG A 18 -17.28 -6.24 -19.55
C ARG A 18 -16.37 -7.13 -18.71
N LEU A 19 -15.21 -7.55 -19.22
CA LEU A 19 -14.21 -8.30 -18.45
C LEU A 19 -12.93 -7.48 -18.29
N TRP A 20 -12.44 -7.45 -17.06
CA TRP A 20 -11.19 -6.81 -16.66
C TRP A 20 -10.29 -7.83 -15.97
N ILE A 21 -8.99 -7.72 -16.20
CA ILE A 21 -7.96 -8.46 -15.48
C ILE A 21 -7.14 -7.44 -14.71
N VAL A 22 -6.97 -7.64 -13.41
CA VAL A 22 -6.12 -6.79 -12.58
C VAL A 22 -4.96 -7.62 -12.08
N ALA A 23 -3.77 -7.31 -12.57
CA ALA A 23 -2.52 -7.86 -12.06
C ALA A 23 -2.07 -7.02 -10.85
N ASP A 24 -2.31 -7.55 -9.66
CA ASP A 24 -2.13 -6.86 -8.38
C ASP A 24 -1.36 -7.76 -7.39
N PRO A 25 -0.02 -7.76 -7.46
CA PRO A 25 0.81 -8.57 -6.58
C PRO A 25 0.82 -8.08 -5.13
N ASP A 26 0.25 -6.91 -4.84
CA ASP A 26 0.32 -6.21 -3.56
C ASP A 26 -1.05 -6.06 -2.85
N ASP A 27 -2.07 -6.72 -3.39
CA ASP A 27 -3.47 -6.70 -2.94
C ASP A 27 -4.05 -5.29 -2.75
N VAL A 28 -3.64 -4.34 -3.60
CA VAL A 28 -4.14 -2.96 -3.59
C VAL A 28 -5.63 -2.90 -3.89
N LEU A 29 -6.14 -3.74 -4.80
CA LEU A 29 -7.54 -3.74 -5.21
C LEU A 29 -8.46 -4.24 -4.09
N LEU A 30 -7.93 -5.07 -3.18
CA LEU A 30 -8.69 -5.72 -2.11
C LEU A 30 -8.95 -4.80 -0.91
N ASP A 31 -8.49 -3.55 -0.95
CA ASP A 31 -8.88 -2.52 0.00
C ASP A 31 -10.41 -2.34 0.01
N GLU A 32 -11.02 -2.39 1.19
CA GLU A 32 -12.48 -2.38 1.34
C GLU A 32 -13.13 -1.13 0.73
N GLN A 33 -12.47 0.03 0.83
CA GLN A 33 -12.99 1.27 0.26
C GLN A 33 -12.93 1.24 -1.27
N VAL A 34 -11.88 0.64 -1.84
CA VAL A 34 -11.75 0.41 -3.29
C VAL A 34 -12.82 -0.55 -3.79
N LEU A 35 -12.95 -1.73 -3.15
CA LEU A 35 -13.98 -2.73 -3.50
C LEU A 35 -15.39 -2.15 -3.41
N SER A 36 -15.70 -1.42 -2.34
CA SER A 36 -17.01 -0.77 -2.19
C SER A 36 -17.27 0.27 -3.28
N ALA A 37 -16.24 1.01 -3.71
CA ALA A 37 -16.37 2.02 -4.76
C ALA A 37 -16.43 1.43 -6.18
N LEU A 38 -15.86 0.23 -6.39
CA LEU A 38 -16.03 -0.53 -7.64
C LEU A 38 -17.45 -1.10 -7.74
N ARG A 39 -17.95 -1.71 -6.67
CA ARG A 39 -19.33 -2.23 -6.60
C ARG A 39 -20.39 -1.16 -6.86
N SER A 40 -20.21 0.04 -6.29
CA SER A 40 -21.13 1.16 -6.56
C SER A 40 -21.11 1.66 -8.00
N ARG A 41 -20.05 1.35 -8.78
CA ARG A 41 -19.95 1.61 -10.22
C ARG A 41 -20.36 0.42 -11.09
N GLY A 42 -20.95 -0.62 -10.50
CA GLY A 42 -21.44 -1.80 -11.23
C GLY A 42 -20.35 -2.81 -11.60
N PHE A 43 -19.17 -2.74 -10.97
CA PHE A 43 -18.14 -3.76 -11.08
C PHE A 43 -18.27 -4.80 -9.98
N GLU A 44 -18.13 -6.06 -10.32
CA GLU A 44 -17.88 -7.13 -9.34
C GLU A 44 -16.41 -7.54 -9.41
N VAL A 45 -15.80 -7.88 -8.27
CA VAL A 45 -14.41 -8.35 -8.19
C VAL A 45 -14.41 -9.79 -7.73
N LEU A 46 -13.79 -10.68 -8.51
CA LEU A 46 -13.60 -12.09 -8.18
C LEU A 46 -12.11 -12.44 -8.18
N PRO A 47 -11.59 -13.06 -7.10
CA PRO A 47 -10.21 -13.52 -7.05
C PRO A 47 -9.99 -14.75 -7.93
N PHE A 48 -8.84 -14.79 -8.61
CA PHE A 48 -8.41 -15.92 -9.43
C PHE A 48 -7.45 -16.81 -8.64
N GLU A 49 -8.01 -17.72 -7.84
CA GLU A 49 -7.25 -18.68 -7.03
C GLU A 49 -7.33 -20.10 -7.60
N ASP A 50 -8.52 -20.55 -7.97
CA ASP A 50 -8.77 -21.83 -8.63
C ASP A 50 -9.29 -21.58 -10.06
N PRO A 51 -8.49 -21.90 -11.10
CA PRO A 51 -8.89 -21.69 -12.49
C PRO A 51 -10.18 -22.41 -12.90
N ILE A 52 -10.44 -23.58 -12.33
CA ILE A 52 -11.63 -24.38 -12.65
C ILE A 52 -12.86 -23.77 -11.99
N ALA A 53 -12.77 -23.44 -10.70
CA ALA A 53 -13.86 -22.81 -9.97
C ALA A 53 -14.20 -21.44 -10.55
N PHE A 54 -13.18 -20.62 -10.85
CA PHE A 54 -13.37 -19.32 -11.48
C PHE A 54 -14.05 -19.46 -12.84
N ARG A 55 -13.61 -20.41 -13.68
CA ARG A 55 -14.22 -20.63 -15.00
C ARG A 55 -15.69 -21.03 -14.87
N ALA A 56 -16.03 -21.92 -13.95
CA ALA A 56 -17.42 -22.33 -13.74
C ALA A 56 -18.30 -21.13 -13.35
N ASP A 57 -17.87 -20.34 -12.36
CA ASP A 57 -18.61 -19.16 -11.89
C ASP A 57 -18.73 -18.08 -12.98
N PHE A 58 -17.65 -17.83 -13.73
CA PHE A 58 -17.62 -16.89 -14.85
C PHE A 58 -18.59 -17.28 -15.97
N GLU A 59 -18.52 -18.54 -16.42
CA GLU A 59 -19.34 -19.04 -17.52
C GLU A 59 -20.83 -19.04 -17.16
N GLU A 60 -21.17 -19.54 -15.96
CA GLU A 60 -22.55 -19.68 -15.51
C GLU A 60 -23.21 -18.32 -15.23
N ARG A 61 -22.53 -17.44 -14.49
CA ARG A 61 -23.16 -16.20 -13.99
C ARG A 61 -23.00 -15.01 -14.91
N TYR A 62 -21.91 -14.92 -15.67
CA TYR A 62 -21.58 -13.73 -16.44
C TYR A 62 -21.66 -13.99 -17.94
N ARG A 63 -20.87 -14.94 -18.45
CA ARG A 63 -20.70 -15.14 -19.90
C ARG A 63 -22.01 -15.46 -20.60
N GLN A 64 -22.78 -16.43 -20.08
CA GLN A 64 -24.06 -16.83 -20.68
C GLN A 64 -25.05 -15.65 -20.81
N ALA A 65 -25.20 -14.85 -19.76
CA ALA A 65 -26.08 -13.67 -19.79
C ALA A 65 -25.56 -12.62 -20.78
N TRP A 66 -24.25 -12.36 -20.77
CA TRP A 66 -23.63 -11.38 -21.64
C TRP A 66 -23.72 -11.73 -23.12
N ASP A 67 -23.55 -13.01 -23.48
CA ASP A 67 -23.68 -13.51 -24.85
C ASP A 67 -25.11 -13.38 -25.38
N ARG A 68 -26.12 -13.47 -24.49
CA ARG A 68 -27.53 -13.21 -24.80
C ARG A 68 -27.92 -11.73 -24.81
N GLY A 69 -26.99 -10.83 -24.46
CA GLY A 69 -27.27 -9.40 -24.32
C GLY A 69 -28.10 -9.04 -23.09
N GLU A 70 -28.26 -9.98 -22.16
CA GLU A 70 -29.02 -9.80 -20.91
C GLU A 70 -28.15 -9.13 -19.83
N PRO A 71 -28.78 -8.44 -18.85
CA PRO A 71 -28.05 -7.96 -17.68
C PRO A 71 -27.53 -9.16 -16.87
N GLY A 72 -26.22 -9.21 -16.67
CA GLY A 72 -25.58 -10.12 -15.72
C GLY A 72 -25.67 -9.59 -14.27
N PRO A 73 -25.06 -10.30 -13.29
CA PRO A 73 -25.00 -9.88 -11.90
C PRO A 73 -24.35 -8.51 -11.70
N ALA A 74 -23.45 -8.14 -12.60
CA ALA A 74 -22.74 -6.87 -12.64
C ALA A 74 -22.60 -6.38 -14.10
N GLN A 75 -22.36 -5.09 -14.26
CA GLN A 75 -22.12 -4.49 -15.59
C GLN A 75 -20.77 -4.95 -16.15
N ALA A 76 -19.78 -5.08 -15.27
CA ALA A 76 -18.47 -5.61 -15.59
C ALA A 76 -17.93 -6.49 -14.46
N LEU A 77 -17.11 -7.48 -14.81
CA LEU A 77 -16.39 -8.35 -13.89
C LEU A 77 -14.91 -8.00 -13.92
N VAL A 78 -14.30 -7.93 -12.74
CA VAL A 78 -12.87 -7.80 -12.52
C VAL A 78 -12.32 -9.12 -11.99
N LEU A 79 -11.50 -9.78 -12.78
CA LEU A 79 -10.65 -10.89 -12.38
C LEU A 79 -9.45 -10.30 -11.63
N HIS A 80 -9.38 -10.51 -10.32
CA HIS A 80 -8.22 -10.13 -9.51
C HIS A 80 -7.18 -11.24 -9.53
N LEU A 81 -5.97 -10.92 -9.98
CA LEU A 81 -4.85 -11.82 -10.05
C LEU A 81 -3.74 -11.34 -9.13
N ARG A 82 -3.38 -12.16 -8.13
CA ARG A 82 -2.23 -11.92 -7.26
C ARG A 82 -0.90 -12.30 -7.95
N ALA A 83 -0.61 -11.63 -9.06
CA ALA A 83 0.63 -11.74 -9.80
C ALA A 83 0.94 -10.42 -10.50
N ALA A 84 2.21 -10.21 -10.85
CA ALA A 84 2.63 -9.02 -11.58
C ALA A 84 2.18 -9.03 -13.05
N GLU A 85 2.12 -10.23 -13.64
CA GLU A 85 1.78 -10.43 -15.05
C GLU A 85 0.63 -11.44 -15.20
N PRO A 86 -0.28 -11.23 -16.17
CA PRO A 86 -1.43 -12.10 -16.39
C PRO A 86 -1.14 -13.28 -17.31
N ASP A 87 0.09 -13.48 -17.77
CA ASP A 87 0.46 -14.45 -18.81
C ASP A 87 0.11 -15.91 -18.48
N ALA A 88 -0.05 -16.23 -17.19
CA ALA A 88 -0.48 -17.55 -16.73
C ALA A 88 -1.99 -17.80 -16.91
N LEU A 89 -2.78 -16.77 -17.25
CA LEU A 89 -4.22 -16.89 -17.45
C LEU A 89 -4.53 -17.57 -18.80
N PRO A 90 -5.68 -18.27 -18.88
CA PRO A 90 -6.19 -18.77 -20.14
C PRO A 90 -6.25 -17.71 -21.24
N TRP A 91 -5.81 -18.08 -22.45
CA TRP A 91 -5.70 -17.15 -23.59
C TRP A 91 -7.03 -16.46 -23.96
N ASP A 92 -8.15 -17.14 -23.76
CA ASP A 92 -9.48 -16.56 -24.00
C ASP A 92 -9.77 -15.37 -23.08
N TYR A 93 -9.32 -15.41 -21.82
CA TYR A 93 -9.44 -14.29 -20.89
C TYR A 93 -8.56 -13.11 -21.32
N LEU A 94 -7.29 -13.39 -21.64
CA LEU A 94 -6.34 -12.36 -22.09
C LEU A 94 -6.80 -11.65 -23.37
N ARG A 95 -7.44 -12.38 -24.29
CA ARG A 95 -7.94 -11.81 -25.54
C ARG A 95 -9.17 -10.93 -25.36
N GLN A 96 -10.06 -11.28 -24.44
CA GLN A 96 -11.36 -10.61 -24.29
C GLN A 96 -11.34 -9.50 -23.23
N ALA A 97 -10.44 -9.59 -22.25
CA ALA A 97 -10.39 -8.67 -21.12
C ALA A 97 -9.50 -7.46 -21.39
N ARG A 98 -9.75 -6.39 -20.65
CA ARG A 98 -8.75 -5.32 -20.47
C ARG A 98 -7.90 -5.58 -19.25
N THR A 99 -6.58 -5.46 -19.41
CA THR A 99 -5.62 -5.65 -18.33
C THR A 99 -5.24 -4.32 -17.70
N VAL A 100 -5.24 -4.27 -16.37
CA VAL A 100 -4.74 -3.18 -15.54
C VAL A 100 -3.64 -3.74 -14.63
N HIS A 101 -2.47 -3.08 -14.60
CA HIS A 101 -1.37 -3.47 -13.72
C HIS A 101 -1.35 -2.57 -12.49
N LEU A 102 -1.79 -3.11 -11.36
CA LEU A 102 -1.97 -2.38 -10.12
C LEU A 102 -0.98 -2.83 -9.05
N SER A 103 0.31 -2.58 -9.30
CA SER A 103 1.36 -2.84 -8.31
C SER A 103 1.74 -1.57 -7.55
N LEU A 104 2.31 -1.73 -6.34
CA LEU A 104 2.90 -0.60 -5.61
C LEU A 104 4.06 0.02 -6.39
N ALA A 105 4.77 -0.75 -7.23
CA ALA A 105 5.81 -0.20 -8.10
C ALA A 105 5.25 0.80 -9.12
N ASN A 106 4.09 0.49 -9.72
CA ASN A 106 3.42 1.37 -10.68
C ASN A 106 2.81 2.59 -10.00
N LEU A 107 2.24 2.42 -8.80
CA LEU A 107 1.58 3.49 -8.05
C LEU A 107 2.58 4.44 -7.36
N PHE A 108 3.79 3.96 -7.05
CA PHE A 108 4.85 4.72 -6.40
C PHE A 108 6.14 4.78 -7.23
N PRO A 109 6.10 5.32 -8.47
CA PRO A 109 7.23 5.24 -9.40
C PRO A 109 8.46 6.04 -8.96
N ARG A 110 8.31 6.96 -7.99
CA ARG A 110 9.41 7.78 -7.47
C ARG A 110 10.00 7.24 -6.18
N LEU A 111 9.46 6.15 -5.63
CA LEU A 111 9.88 5.57 -4.37
C LEU A 111 10.39 4.14 -4.57
N SER A 112 11.28 3.69 -3.68
CA SER A 112 11.74 2.31 -3.69
C SER A 112 10.60 1.36 -3.33
N TYR A 113 10.22 0.49 -4.28
CA TYR A 113 9.19 -0.53 -4.10
C TYR A 113 9.41 -1.41 -2.86
N GLY A 114 10.65 -1.85 -2.61
CA GLY A 114 10.97 -2.70 -1.45
C GLY A 114 10.71 -2.03 -0.09
N VAL A 115 10.79 -0.70 -0.02
CA VAL A 115 10.45 0.08 1.18
C VAL A 115 8.94 0.26 1.29
N VAL A 116 8.29 0.65 0.18
CA VAL A 116 6.85 0.91 0.15
C VAL A 116 6.04 -0.35 0.47
N ARG A 117 6.48 -1.52 0.01
CA ARG A 117 5.83 -2.81 0.27
C ARG A 117 5.79 -3.18 1.77
N GLN A 118 6.72 -2.66 2.57
CA GLN A 118 6.77 -2.90 4.01
C GLN A 118 5.92 -1.92 4.82
N LEU A 119 5.29 -0.95 4.16
CA LEU A 119 4.43 0.05 4.79
C LEU A 119 2.99 -0.47 4.89
N ALA A 120 2.35 -0.23 6.02
CA ALA A 120 0.95 -0.58 6.23
C ALA A 120 0.02 0.13 5.22
N ALA A 121 -1.07 -0.56 4.84
CA ALA A 121 -2.01 -0.07 3.83
C ALA A 121 -2.62 1.29 4.18
N GLU A 122 -2.88 1.55 5.45
CA GLU A 122 -3.41 2.82 5.98
C GLU A 122 -2.57 4.05 5.60
N HIS A 123 -1.26 3.88 5.38
CA HIS A 123 -0.38 4.98 5.01
C HIS A 123 -0.29 5.17 3.49
N ARG A 124 -0.73 4.22 2.66
CA ARG A 124 -0.61 4.28 1.18
C ARG A 124 -1.25 5.54 0.62
N GLY A 125 -2.45 5.89 1.10
CA GLY A 125 -3.17 7.08 0.64
C GLY A 125 -2.44 8.40 0.96
N SER A 126 -1.89 8.52 2.16
CA SER A 126 -1.08 9.68 2.56
C SER A 126 0.26 9.73 1.82
N LEU A 127 0.88 8.57 1.61
CA LEU A 127 2.12 8.44 0.85
C LEU A 127 1.94 8.84 -0.61
N PHE A 128 0.82 8.46 -1.24
CA PHE A 128 0.53 8.79 -2.62
C PHE A 128 0.44 10.31 -2.82
N LYS A 129 -0.27 10.99 -1.91
CA LYS A 129 -0.34 12.46 -1.88
C LYS A 129 1.03 13.09 -1.64
N ALA A 130 1.81 12.56 -0.71
CA ALA A 130 3.14 13.07 -0.39
C ALA A 130 4.09 12.94 -1.59
N GLN A 131 4.11 11.79 -2.27
CA GLN A 131 4.90 11.55 -3.46
C GLN A 131 4.59 12.59 -4.54
N ALA A 132 3.30 12.77 -4.88
CA ALA A 132 2.88 13.71 -5.91
C ALA A 132 3.32 15.15 -5.61
N LYS A 133 3.33 15.53 -4.33
CA LYS A 133 3.66 16.89 -3.89
C LYS A 133 5.16 17.15 -3.72
N HIS A 134 5.92 16.16 -3.25
CA HIS A 134 7.26 16.39 -2.72
C HIS A 134 8.37 15.58 -3.38
N ALA A 135 8.08 14.44 -3.99
CA ALA A 135 9.11 13.63 -4.64
C ALA A 135 9.37 14.20 -6.04
N SER A 136 10.34 15.11 -6.21
CA SER A 136 10.67 15.69 -7.53
C SER A 136 11.47 14.76 -8.45
N GLN A 137 12.11 13.75 -7.86
CA GLN A 137 12.98 12.77 -8.53
C GLN A 137 12.75 11.37 -7.96
N THR A 138 13.23 10.35 -8.66
CA THR A 138 13.22 8.97 -8.16
C THR A 138 14.19 8.83 -6.98
N LEU A 139 13.70 8.26 -5.89
CA LEU A 139 14.44 8.07 -4.65
C LEU A 139 14.96 6.63 -4.54
N GLY A 140 16.23 6.48 -4.17
CA GLY A 140 16.78 5.20 -3.74
C GLY A 140 16.19 4.74 -2.41
N GLU A 141 16.63 3.58 -1.93
CA GLU A 141 16.10 2.97 -0.69
C GLU A 141 16.24 3.90 0.53
N THR A 142 17.44 4.39 0.81
CA THR A 142 17.72 5.28 1.95
C THR A 142 16.88 6.56 1.89
N ALA A 143 16.89 7.24 0.74
CA ALA A 143 16.12 8.46 0.54
C ALA A 143 14.61 8.22 0.63
N THR A 144 14.12 7.04 0.22
CA THR A 144 12.71 6.64 0.40
C THR A 144 12.36 6.48 1.88
N LYS A 145 13.24 5.87 2.68
CA LYS A 145 13.04 5.77 4.14
C LYS A 145 12.97 7.15 4.80
N ASP A 146 13.89 8.05 4.45
CA ASP A 146 13.90 9.44 4.94
C ASP A 146 12.65 10.21 4.51
N PHE A 147 12.21 10.02 3.26
CA PHE A 147 11.00 10.62 2.72
C PHE A 147 9.75 10.19 3.50
N ILE A 148 9.59 8.87 3.73
CA ILE A 148 8.46 8.34 4.48
C ILE A 148 8.49 8.82 5.94
N LEU A 149 9.66 8.79 6.59
CA LEU A 149 9.83 9.31 7.94
C LEU A 149 9.40 10.78 8.04
N THR A 150 9.86 11.61 7.10
CA THR A 150 9.60 13.05 7.12
C THR A 150 8.14 13.38 6.80
N HIS A 151 7.53 12.71 5.81
CA HIS A 151 6.23 13.12 5.26
C HIS A 151 5.04 12.36 5.84
N ILE A 152 5.27 11.12 6.31
CA ILE A 152 4.21 10.28 6.90
C ILE A 152 4.30 10.32 8.42
N PHE A 153 5.47 10.01 8.99
CA PHE A 153 5.65 9.95 10.44
C PHE A 153 6.06 11.29 11.07
N ARG A 154 6.40 12.29 10.26
CA ARG A 154 6.90 13.62 10.69
C ARG A 154 8.15 13.56 11.55
N ILE A 155 9.00 12.55 11.35
CA ILE A 155 10.28 12.38 12.05
C ILE A 155 11.40 12.77 11.10
N GLY A 156 12.28 13.67 11.55
CA GLY A 156 13.52 14.01 10.88
C GLY A 156 14.72 13.44 11.66
N PRO A 157 15.23 12.24 11.32
CA PRO A 157 16.26 11.58 12.14
C PRO A 157 17.52 12.42 12.31
N HIS A 158 17.91 13.15 11.27
CA HIS A 158 19.09 14.03 11.27
C HIS A 158 18.93 15.30 12.12
N LEU A 159 17.70 15.64 12.54
CA LEU A 159 17.43 16.78 13.41
C LEU A 159 17.49 16.39 14.90
N ILE A 160 17.53 15.09 15.21
CA ILE A 160 17.62 14.58 16.58
C ILE A 160 19.08 14.63 17.02
N SER A 161 19.44 15.74 17.65
CA SER A 161 20.82 16.04 18.07
C SER A 161 21.03 15.92 19.57
N ARG A 162 19.95 16.09 20.35
CA ARG A 162 19.95 16.04 21.81
C ARG A 162 18.95 15.00 22.32
N THR A 163 19.12 14.59 23.58
CA THR A 163 18.26 13.58 24.22
C THR A 163 16.82 14.06 24.32
N GLU A 164 16.62 15.35 24.55
CA GLU A 164 15.30 15.99 24.59
C GLU A 164 14.60 15.96 23.22
N ASP A 165 15.36 16.05 22.12
CA ASP A 165 14.82 15.95 20.77
C ASP A 165 14.26 14.53 20.53
N LEU A 166 15.01 13.50 20.95
CA LEU A 166 14.58 12.11 20.84
C LEU A 166 13.29 11.85 21.63
N TRP A 167 13.26 12.25 22.90
CA TRP A 167 12.09 12.04 23.75
C TRP A 167 10.86 12.79 23.24
N ARG A 168 11.04 14.01 22.72
CA ARG A 168 9.97 14.76 22.07
C ARG A 168 9.36 13.98 20.91
N GLU A 169 10.18 13.43 20.03
CA GLU A 169 9.69 12.63 18.90
C GLU A 169 9.03 11.32 19.34
N LEU A 170 9.58 10.63 20.34
CA LEU A 170 8.99 9.40 20.89
C LEU A 170 7.62 9.63 21.52
N LEU A 171 7.50 10.68 22.35
CA LEU A 171 6.23 11.04 22.97
C LEU A 171 5.20 11.47 21.93
N ARG A 172 5.61 12.20 20.88
CA ARG A 172 4.72 12.59 19.79
C ARG A 172 4.24 11.38 19.00
N LEU A 173 5.14 10.45 18.67
CA LEU A 173 4.83 9.22 17.92
C LEU A 173 3.82 8.35 18.70
N HIS A 174 4.16 7.98 19.93
CA HIS A 174 3.33 7.09 20.76
C HIS A 174 2.10 7.76 21.36
N GLY A 175 2.10 9.09 21.44
CA GLY A 175 0.93 9.89 21.83
C GLY A 175 -0.18 9.86 20.77
N GLN A 176 0.16 9.55 19.52
CA GLN A 176 -0.79 9.32 18.43
C GLN A 176 -1.14 7.83 18.25
N ASP A 177 -0.76 6.99 19.23
CA ASP A 177 -0.82 5.52 19.17
C ASP A 177 -0.20 4.93 17.89
N ALA A 178 0.75 5.67 17.29
CA ALA A 178 1.51 5.23 16.15
C ALA A 178 2.82 4.57 16.60
N ALA A 179 3.31 3.65 15.79
CA ALA A 179 4.63 3.04 15.93
C ALA A 179 5.31 3.00 14.57
N LEU A 180 6.65 3.03 14.56
CA LEU A 180 7.37 2.87 13.30
C LEU A 180 7.40 1.40 12.86
N PRO A 181 7.20 1.11 11.56
CA PRO A 181 7.59 -0.16 10.98
C PRO A 181 9.06 -0.46 11.27
N ALA A 182 9.39 -1.74 11.49
CA ALA A 182 10.74 -2.18 11.88
C ALA A 182 11.82 -1.60 10.94
N LEU A 183 11.59 -1.65 9.62
CA LEU A 183 12.50 -1.10 8.62
C LEU A 183 12.87 0.37 8.85
N LEU A 184 11.88 1.20 9.21
CA LEU A 184 12.10 2.63 9.45
C LEU A 184 12.74 2.85 10.81
N ALA A 185 12.33 2.10 11.83
CA ALA A 185 12.94 2.16 13.16
C ALA A 185 14.42 1.77 13.13
N ASP A 186 14.79 0.74 12.37
CA ASP A 186 16.18 0.30 12.16
C ASP A 186 17.01 1.39 11.48
N HIS A 187 16.42 2.06 10.47
CA HIS A 187 17.06 3.18 9.79
C HIS A 187 17.32 4.37 10.73
N VAL A 188 16.33 4.77 11.52
CA VAL A 188 16.51 5.83 12.54
C VAL A 188 17.55 5.41 13.58
N ALA A 189 17.50 4.16 14.05
CA ALA A 189 18.46 3.66 15.02
C ALA A 189 19.90 3.71 14.49
N GLY A 190 20.13 3.31 13.23
CA GLY A 190 21.45 3.40 12.60
C GLY A 190 21.99 4.83 12.54
N ILE A 191 21.13 5.81 12.23
CA ILE A 191 21.51 7.23 12.21
C ILE A 191 21.88 7.72 13.62
N LEU A 192 21.04 7.42 14.62
CA LEU A 192 21.24 7.95 15.98
C LEU A 192 22.39 7.26 16.73
N GLN A 193 22.63 5.97 16.47
CA GLN A 193 23.74 5.23 17.11
C GLN A 193 25.13 5.73 16.71
N ALA A 194 25.24 6.45 15.58
CA ALA A 194 26.48 7.14 15.20
C ALA A 194 26.86 8.26 16.21
N LEU A 195 25.89 8.78 16.96
CA LEU A 195 26.11 9.83 17.95
C LEU A 195 26.42 9.20 19.33
N PRO A 196 27.57 9.53 19.95
CA PRO A 196 27.98 8.92 21.22
C PRO A 196 26.95 9.01 22.35
N ARG A 197 26.16 10.09 22.38
CA ARG A 197 25.12 10.34 23.41
C ARG A 197 23.95 9.35 23.39
N PHE A 198 23.69 8.70 22.25
CA PHE A 198 22.61 7.73 22.11
C PHE A 198 23.09 6.29 22.21
N LYS A 199 24.40 6.08 22.44
CA LYS A 199 24.94 4.74 22.67
C LYS A 199 24.32 4.12 23.92
N GLY A 200 23.92 2.85 23.81
CA GLY A 200 23.31 2.09 24.89
C GLY A 200 21.78 2.22 25.00
N LEU A 201 21.17 3.21 24.33
CA LEU A 201 19.70 3.31 24.27
C LEU A 201 19.12 2.32 23.26
N PRO A 202 18.00 1.63 23.59
CA PRO A 202 17.34 0.71 22.66
C PRO A 202 16.47 1.47 21.64
N ILE A 203 17.08 2.36 20.83
CA ILE A 203 16.39 3.30 19.92
C ILE A 203 15.33 2.61 19.06
N ARG A 204 15.67 1.48 18.45
CA ARG A 204 14.72 0.67 17.67
C ARG A 204 13.49 0.29 18.50
N GLY A 205 13.71 -0.29 19.67
CA GLY A 205 12.62 -0.72 20.56
C GLY A 205 11.78 0.45 21.06
N LEU A 206 12.39 1.60 21.30
CA LEU A 206 11.71 2.84 21.66
C LEU A 206 10.78 3.31 20.53
N LEU A 207 11.17 3.18 19.26
CA LEU A 207 10.37 3.62 18.12
C LEU A 207 9.27 2.63 17.72
N THR A 208 9.46 1.34 17.95
CA THR A 208 8.49 0.31 17.57
C THR A 208 7.49 -0.04 18.67
N SER A 209 7.73 0.37 19.92
CA SER A 209 6.88 -0.04 21.06
C SER A 209 6.75 1.03 22.14
N LYS A 210 5.51 1.49 22.34
CA LYS A 210 5.11 2.35 23.46
C LYS A 210 5.44 1.72 24.80
N GLY A 211 5.26 0.40 24.94
CA GLY A 211 5.59 -0.32 26.16
C GLY A 211 7.08 -0.29 26.51
N THR A 212 7.95 -0.41 25.49
CA THR A 212 9.40 -0.27 25.67
C THR A 212 9.75 1.15 26.11
N MET A 213 9.14 2.17 25.49
CA MET A 213 9.34 3.57 25.88
C MET A 213 8.95 3.82 27.34
N LEU A 214 7.76 3.37 27.75
CA LEU A 214 7.27 3.54 29.11
C LEU A 214 8.17 2.86 30.15
N ARG A 215 8.67 1.65 29.85
CA ARG A 215 9.60 0.93 30.74
C ARG A 215 10.90 1.72 30.94
N VAL A 216 11.49 2.23 29.87
CA VAL A 216 12.73 3.03 29.96
C VAL A 216 12.52 4.30 30.76
N VAL A 217 11.35 4.95 30.64
CA VAL A 217 11.02 6.11 31.47
C VAL A 217 10.87 5.69 32.93
N GLN A 218 10.16 4.59 33.23
CA GLN A 218 9.98 4.09 34.58
C GLN A 218 11.31 3.72 35.26
N ASP A 219 12.23 3.09 34.55
CA ASP A 219 13.54 2.69 35.10
C ASP A 219 14.45 3.89 35.42
N ALA A 220 14.14 5.07 34.89
CA ALA A 220 14.90 6.30 35.10
C ALA A 220 14.37 7.20 36.24
N TRP A 221 13.25 6.82 36.87
CA TRP A 221 12.64 7.48 38.03
C TRP A 221 12.91 6.70 39.31
#